data_AF-A0A4Q9VZ67-F1
#
_entry.id   AF-A0A4Q9VZ67-F1
#
_cell.length_a   1.000
_cell.length_b   1.000
_cell.length_c   1.000
_cell.angle_alpha   90.00
_cell.angle_beta   90.00
_cell.angle_gamma   90.00
#
_symmetry.space_group_name_H-M   'P 1'
#
loop_
_entity.id
_entity.type
_entity.pdbx_description
1 polymer ?
#
loop_
_entity_poly.entity_id
_entity_poly.type
_entity_poly.pdbx_seq_one_letter_code
_entity_poly.pdbx_strand_id
1 'polypeptide(L)'
;QFDRNRFETIFKELIDKNIKFIAASGNQFAKLKSIFGDREMFFISENGAVIYKGNQLYNYRSFDQYIFQKVVNYLNLNQKINNLIICGVKSAYILKETSEAFKQDARTYYHQLIEVDSLQTLPDDDYVKIAF
;
A
#
# COMPACT_ATOMS: atom_id res chain seq x y z
N GLN A 1 -20.03 -7.86 2.33
CA GLN A 1 -19.17 -8.38 3.43
C GLN A 1 -18.42 -9.59 2.91
N PHE A 2 -17.16 -9.79 3.30
CA PHE A 2 -16.37 -10.95 2.88
C PHE A 2 -16.82 -12.21 3.63
N ASP A 3 -17.27 -13.23 2.89
CA ASP A 3 -17.70 -14.52 3.45
C ASP A 3 -16.49 -15.42 3.71
N ARG A 4 -16.02 -15.38 4.97
CA ARG A 4 -14.82 -16.12 5.40
C ARG A 4 -15.00 -17.63 5.28
N ASN A 5 -16.14 -18.16 5.72
CA ASN A 5 -16.37 -19.61 5.74
C ASN A 5 -16.38 -20.20 4.33
N ARG A 6 -17.07 -19.52 3.40
CA ARG A 6 -17.08 -19.95 2.00
C ARG A 6 -15.69 -19.85 1.37
N PHE A 7 -14.95 -18.78 1.68
CA PHE A 7 -13.58 -18.63 1.21
C PHE A 7 -12.68 -19.75 1.73
N GLU A 8 -12.74 -20.13 3.01
CA GLU A 8 -11.94 -21.24 3.57
C GLU A 8 -12.13 -22.55 2.80
N THR A 9 -13.38 -22.92 2.54
CA THR A 9 -13.71 -24.16 1.81
C THR A 9 -13.08 -24.15 0.42
N ILE A 10 -13.27 -23.06 -0.33
CA ILE A 10 -12.72 -22.92 -1.68
C ILE A 10 -11.18 -22.88 -1.64
N PHE A 11 -10.60 -22.10 -0.73
CA PHE A 11 -9.16 -21.95 -0.61
C PHE A 11 -8.48 -23.29 -0.33
N LYS A 12 -9.05 -24.10 0.58
CA LYS A 12 -8.54 -25.45 0.85
C LYS A 12 -8.57 -26.35 -0.39
N GLU A 13 -9.68 -26.36 -1.13
CA GLU A 13 -9.78 -27.14 -2.38
C GLU A 13 -8.76 -26.70 -3.44
N LEU A 14 -8.47 -25.40 -3.53
CA LEU A 14 -7.44 -24.89 -4.45
C LEU A 14 -6.06 -25.40 -4.06
N ILE A 15 -5.71 -25.34 -2.76
CA ILE A 15 -4.42 -25.84 -2.25
C ILE A 15 -4.28 -27.36 -2.48
N ASP A 16 -5.32 -28.14 -2.19
CA ASP A 16 -5.32 -29.60 -2.40
C ASP A 16 -5.12 -29.98 -3.88
N LYS A 17 -5.50 -29.09 -4.80
CA LYS A 17 -5.30 -29.23 -6.25
C LYS A 17 -4.01 -28.59 -6.76
N ASN A 18 -3.13 -28.11 -5.88
CA ASN A 18 -1.91 -27.37 -6.22
C ASN A 18 -2.17 -26.11 -7.07
N ILE A 19 -3.32 -25.46 -6.88
CA ILE A 19 -3.70 -24.22 -7.54
C ILE A 19 -3.35 -23.05 -6.64
N LYS A 20 -2.53 -22.12 -7.14
CA LYS A 20 -2.16 -20.92 -6.38
C LYS A 20 -3.28 -19.89 -6.40
N PHE A 21 -3.67 -19.45 -5.21
CA PHE A 21 -4.54 -18.29 -5.04
C PHE A 21 -3.68 -17.03 -4.81
N ILE A 22 -4.03 -15.93 -5.48
CA ILE A 22 -3.32 -14.65 -5.41
C ILE A 22 -4.34 -13.55 -5.18
N ALA A 23 -4.16 -12.74 -4.13
CA ALA A 23 -4.94 -11.53 -3.94
C ALA A 23 -4.19 -10.33 -4.54
N ALA A 24 -4.77 -9.65 -5.52
CA ALA A 24 -4.18 -8.49 -6.18
C ALA A 24 -5.04 -7.23 -5.99
N SER A 25 -4.44 -6.12 -5.58
CA SER A 25 -5.13 -4.85 -5.33
C SER A 25 -4.19 -3.64 -5.39
N GLY A 26 -4.76 -2.45 -5.60
CA GLY A 26 -4.07 -1.16 -5.44
C GLY A 26 -3.86 -0.73 -3.99
N ASN A 27 -4.48 -1.43 -3.03
CA ASN A 27 -4.34 -1.16 -1.60
C ASN A 27 -2.99 -1.66 -1.05
N GLN A 28 -2.64 -1.19 0.15
CA GLN A 28 -1.50 -1.71 0.91
C GLN A 28 -1.66 -3.19 1.26
N PHE A 29 -0.53 -3.88 1.39
CA PHE A 29 -0.46 -5.26 1.89
C PHE A 29 -1.27 -5.45 3.19
N ALA A 30 -1.17 -4.51 4.13
CA ALA A 30 -1.90 -4.57 5.40
C ALA A 30 -3.44 -4.65 5.22
N LYS A 31 -3.99 -3.97 4.19
CA LYS A 31 -5.43 -4.03 3.90
C LYS A 31 -5.83 -5.38 3.36
N LEU A 32 -5.06 -5.93 2.42
CA LEU A 32 -5.27 -7.30 1.92
C LEU A 32 -5.19 -8.31 3.08
N LYS A 33 -4.18 -8.16 3.94
CA LYS A 33 -4.00 -8.98 5.13
C LYS A 33 -5.17 -8.89 6.11
N SER A 34 -5.80 -7.72 6.29
CA SER A 34 -6.99 -7.60 7.15
C SER A 34 -8.21 -8.38 6.64
N ILE A 35 -8.30 -8.60 5.32
CA ILE A 35 -9.41 -9.31 4.67
C ILE A 35 -9.16 -10.81 4.72
N PHE A 36 -7.97 -11.23 4.27
CA PHE A 36 -7.64 -12.64 4.10
C PHE A 36 -7.00 -13.26 5.35
N GLY A 37 -6.42 -12.48 6.26
CA GLY A 37 -5.69 -12.97 7.42
C GLY A 37 -4.28 -13.45 7.09
N ASP A 38 -3.59 -14.00 8.10
CA ASP A 38 -2.28 -14.65 7.95
C ASP A 38 -2.42 -15.97 7.20
N ARG A 39 -1.98 -16.02 5.94
CA ARG A 39 -2.05 -17.21 5.08
C ARG A 39 -0.83 -17.36 4.20
N GLU A 40 -0.46 -18.61 3.90
CA GLU A 40 0.60 -18.89 2.94
C GLU A 40 0.09 -18.76 1.49
N MET A 41 -0.07 -17.52 1.04
CA MET A 41 -0.49 -17.19 -0.33
C MET A 41 0.22 -15.93 -0.82
N PHE A 42 0.07 -15.61 -2.11
CA PHE A 42 0.64 -14.38 -2.64
C PHE A 42 -0.32 -13.20 -2.50
N PHE A 43 0.23 -12.07 -2.07
CA PHE A 43 -0.44 -10.77 -2.01
C PHE A 43 0.30 -9.81 -2.92
N ILE A 44 -0.40 -9.30 -3.93
CA ILE A 44 0.11 -8.28 -4.85
C ILE A 44 -0.58 -6.97 -4.49
N SER A 45 0.15 -6.07 -3.85
CA SER A 45 -0.32 -4.76 -3.38
C SER A 45 0.27 -3.62 -4.23
N GLU A 46 -0.17 -2.39 -3.97
CA GLU A 46 0.40 -1.18 -4.60
C GLU A 46 0.38 -1.26 -6.14
N ASN A 47 -0.70 -1.81 -6.71
CA ASN A 47 -0.87 -2.03 -8.15
C ASN A 47 0.24 -2.89 -8.80
N GLY A 48 0.83 -3.81 -8.04
CA GLY A 48 1.88 -4.69 -8.53
C GLY A 48 3.29 -4.30 -8.09
N ALA A 49 3.46 -3.11 -7.50
CA ALA A 49 4.78 -2.66 -7.07
C ALA A 49 5.32 -3.42 -5.86
N VAL A 50 4.46 -4.05 -5.05
CA VAL A 50 4.87 -4.77 -3.83
C VAL A 50 4.21 -6.15 -3.79
N ILE A 51 5.03 -7.19 -3.62
CA ILE A 51 4.59 -8.59 -3.59
C ILE A 51 5.04 -9.24 -2.28
N TYR A 52 4.09 -9.79 -1.54
CA TYR A 52 4.34 -10.62 -0.36
C TYR A 52 3.96 -12.08 -0.63
N LYS A 53 4.69 -13.02 -0.03
CA LYS A 53 4.27 -14.42 0.13
C LYS A 53 4.04 -14.67 1.62
N GLY A 54 2.78 -14.83 2.02
CA GLY A 54 2.39 -14.76 3.42
C GLY A 54 2.84 -13.45 4.05
N ASN A 55 3.73 -13.52 5.04
CA ASN A 55 4.29 -12.34 5.72
C ASN A 55 5.68 -11.93 5.22
N GLN A 56 6.26 -12.68 4.29
CA GLN A 56 7.58 -12.38 3.76
C GLN A 56 7.46 -11.48 2.53
N LEU A 57 8.20 -10.37 2.53
CA LEU A 57 8.37 -9.54 1.34
C LEU A 57 9.09 -10.38 0.27
N TYR A 58 8.37 -10.71 -0.79
CA TYR A 58 8.86 -11.58 -1.85
C TYR A 58 9.59 -10.78 -2.93
N ASN A 59 9.02 -9.66 -3.34
CA ASN A 59 9.63 -8.75 -4.31
C ASN A 59 8.98 -7.37 -4.24
N TYR A 60 9.69 -6.34 -4.68
CA TYR A 60 9.12 -5.02 -4.90
C TYR A 60 9.87 -4.23 -5.98
N ARG A 61 9.24 -3.18 -6.48
CA ARG A 61 9.82 -2.22 -7.41
C ARG A 61 9.52 -0.81 -6.92
N SER A 62 10.55 -0.11 -6.46
CA SER A 62 10.48 1.30 -6.10
C SER A 62 10.91 2.20 -7.25
N PHE A 63 10.51 3.46 -7.16
CA PHE A 63 11.03 4.51 -8.02
C PHE A 63 12.47 4.85 -7.62
N ASP A 64 13.25 5.34 -8.57
CA ASP A 64 14.49 6.06 -8.25
C ASP A 64 14.17 7.26 -7.34
N GLN A 65 14.89 7.37 -6.22
CA GLN A 65 14.58 8.36 -5.19
C GLN A 65 14.69 9.81 -5.70
N TYR A 66 15.66 10.07 -6.58
CA TYR A 66 15.86 11.41 -7.13
C TYR A 66 14.73 11.81 -8.09
N ILE A 67 14.33 10.89 -8.97
CA ILE A 67 13.18 11.09 -9.86
C ILE A 67 11.89 11.24 -9.04
N PHE A 68 11.70 10.38 -8.04
CA PHE A 68 10.52 10.43 -7.17
C PHE A 68 10.40 11.79 -6.47
N GLN A 69 11.48 12.26 -5.85
CA GLN A 69 11.48 13.55 -5.16
C GLN A 69 11.18 14.72 -6.11
N LYS A 70 11.65 14.66 -7.37
CA LYS A 70 11.27 15.66 -8.39
C LYS A 70 9.77 15.68 -8.67
N VAL A 71 9.15 14.51 -8.80
CA VAL A 71 7.70 14.41 -9.03
C VAL A 71 6.94 14.93 -7.82
N VAL A 72 7.34 14.56 -6.61
CA VAL A 72 6.71 15.05 -5.36
C VAL A 72 6.83 16.58 -5.26
N ASN A 73 8.01 17.13 -5.53
CA ASN A 73 8.22 18.58 -5.52
C ASN A 73 7.36 19.28 -6.58
N TYR A 74 7.27 18.71 -7.78
CA TYR A 74 6.41 19.27 -8.83
C TYR A 74 4.94 19.29 -8.39
N LEU A 75 4.41 18.18 -7.85
CA LEU A 75 3.02 18.11 -7.42
C LEU A 75 2.73 19.05 -6.24
N ASN A 76 3.58 19.05 -5.22
CA ASN A 76 3.33 19.80 -4.00
C ASN A 76 3.73 21.29 -4.11
N LEU A 77 4.91 21.60 -4.64
CA LEU A 77 5.43 22.97 -4.66
C LEU A 77 4.97 23.75 -5.90
N ASN A 78 4.96 23.12 -7.09
CA ASN A 78 4.61 23.80 -8.33
C ASN A 78 3.09 23.77 -8.57
N GLN A 79 2.46 22.61 -8.41
CA GLN A 79 1.01 22.45 -8.62
C GLN A 79 0.16 22.73 -7.38
N LYS A 80 0.78 22.96 -6.21
CA LYS A 80 0.10 23.26 -4.94
C LYS A 80 -0.90 22.18 -4.50
N ILE A 81 -0.62 20.92 -4.84
CA ILE A 81 -1.43 19.78 -4.43
C ILE A 81 -0.94 19.32 -3.05
N ASN A 82 -1.77 19.52 -2.03
CA ASN A 82 -1.45 19.17 -0.64
C ASN A 82 -2.10 17.85 -0.18
N ASN A 83 -3.14 17.41 -0.90
CA ASN A 83 -3.80 16.13 -0.66
C ASN A 83 -3.06 15.03 -1.41
N LEU A 84 -1.85 14.71 -0.94
CA LEU A 84 -1.01 13.66 -1.48
C LEU A 84 -0.76 12.60 -0.43
N ILE A 85 -0.78 11.34 -0.85
CA ILE A 85 -0.36 10.20 -0.03
C ILE A 85 0.85 9.58 -0.73
N ILE A 86 2.00 9.69 -0.09
CA ILE A 86 3.25 9.09 -0.54
C ILE A 86 3.32 7.67 0.02
N CYS A 87 3.34 6.67 -0.86
CA CYS A 87 3.32 5.27 -0.45
C CYS A 87 4.72 4.69 -0.57
N GLY A 88 5.32 4.31 0.54
CA GLY A 88 6.52 3.50 0.61
C GLY A 88 6.23 2.03 0.93
N VAL A 89 7.29 1.21 0.91
CA VAL A 89 7.20 -0.21 1.27
C VAL A 89 6.93 -0.36 2.78
N LYS A 90 7.50 0.52 3.62
CA LYS A 90 7.33 0.48 5.07
C LYS A 90 6.04 1.17 5.51
N SER A 91 5.74 2.36 4.97
CA SER A 91 4.58 3.15 5.41
C SER A 91 3.99 4.03 4.30
N ALA A 92 2.79 4.57 4.55
CA ALA A 92 2.30 5.72 3.80
C ALA A 92 2.56 7.01 4.58
N TYR A 93 2.80 8.11 3.85
CA TYR A 93 3.11 9.41 4.42
C TYR A 93 2.14 10.47 3.88
N ILE A 94 1.67 11.34 4.76
CA ILE A 94 0.72 12.41 4.47
C ILE A 94 1.16 13.69 5.20
N LEU A 95 0.86 14.86 4.66
CA LEU A 95 1.17 16.12 5.34
C LEU A 95 0.31 16.28 6.60
N LYS A 96 0.91 16.85 7.66
CA LYS A 96 0.16 17.16 8.90
C LYS A 96 -0.92 18.21 8.65
N GLU A 97 -0.69 19.16 7.76
CA GLU A 97 -1.66 20.21 7.44
C GLU A 97 -2.85 19.74 6.57
N THR A 98 -2.84 18.50 6.06
CA THR A 98 -3.96 18.00 5.26
C THR A 98 -5.23 17.90 6.11
N SER A 99 -6.41 18.04 5.49
CA SER A 99 -7.67 18.03 6.24
C SER A 99 -7.90 16.70 6.97
N GLU A 100 -8.51 16.75 8.16
CA GLU A 100 -8.83 15.53 8.92
C GLU A 100 -9.78 14.60 8.16
N ALA A 101 -10.69 15.15 7.33
CA ALA A 101 -11.54 14.35 6.45
C ALA A 101 -10.70 13.50 5.48
N PHE A 102 -9.71 14.12 4.83
CA PHE A 102 -8.83 13.40 3.90
C PHE A 102 -7.94 12.38 4.62
N LYS A 103 -7.41 12.70 5.81
CA LYS A 103 -6.66 11.73 6.63
C LYS A 103 -7.53 10.54 7.02
N GLN A 104 -8.79 10.78 7.37
CA GLN A 104 -9.73 9.71 7.73
C GLN A 104 -10.04 8.79 6.54
N ASP A 105 -10.23 9.36 5.35
CA ASP A 105 -10.40 8.61 4.11
C ASP A 105 -9.14 7.77 3.81
N ALA A 106 -7.96 8.37 3.91
CA ALA A 106 -6.69 7.69 3.71
C ALA A 106 -6.51 6.48 4.65
N ARG A 107 -6.84 6.61 5.96
CA ARG A 107 -6.75 5.53 6.94
C ARG A 107 -7.62 4.30 6.61
N THR A 108 -8.62 4.46 5.74
CA THR A 108 -9.44 3.32 5.25
C THR A 108 -8.64 2.35 4.37
N TYR A 109 -7.65 2.88 3.65
CA TYR A 109 -6.84 2.16 2.67
C TYR A 109 -5.41 1.88 3.15
N TYR A 110 -4.87 2.77 3.98
CA TYR A 110 -3.50 2.75 4.46
C TYR A 110 -3.48 2.50 5.98
N HIS A 111 -3.08 1.29 6.38
CA HIS A 111 -3.10 0.89 7.79
C HIS A 111 -1.97 1.55 8.59
N GLN A 112 -0.82 1.77 7.95
CA GLN A 112 0.26 2.57 8.51
C GLN A 112 0.34 3.87 7.71
N LEU A 113 -0.10 4.95 8.34
CA LEU A 113 -0.12 6.29 7.80
C LEU A 113 0.59 7.23 8.79
N ILE A 114 1.74 7.75 8.39
CA ILE A 114 2.58 8.65 9.17
C ILE A 114 2.37 10.08 8.69
N GLU A 115 2.07 10.98 9.62
CA GLU A 115 1.96 12.40 9.31
C GLU A 115 3.35 13.06 9.35
N VAL A 116 3.72 13.76 8.28
CA VAL A 116 5.02 14.43 8.10
C VAL A 116 4.85 15.94 8.00
N ASP A 117 5.86 16.69 8.44
CA ASP A 117 5.87 18.15 8.36
C ASP A 117 6.20 18.67 6.95
N SER A 118 6.76 17.82 6.08
CA SER A 118 7.14 18.19 4.72
C SER A 118 7.25 16.96 3.81
N LEU A 119 6.83 17.11 2.55
CA LEU A 119 7.06 16.11 1.49
C LEU A 119 8.44 16.24 0.82
N GLN A 120 9.23 17.26 1.19
CA GLN A 120 10.59 17.47 0.70
C GLN A 120 11.62 16.73 1.54
N THR A 121 11.26 16.39 2.78
CA THR A 121 12.10 15.66 3.74
C THR A 121 11.35 14.43 4.20
N LEU A 122 11.18 13.46 3.30
CA LEU A 122 10.49 12.22 3.60
C LEU A 122 11.41 11.25 4.37
N PRO A 123 10.87 10.41 5.28
CA PRO A 123 11.64 9.38 5.98
C PRO A 123 12.21 8.33 5.02
N ASP A 124 13.36 7.74 5.36
CA ASP A 124 14.00 6.69 4.54
C ASP A 124 13.08 5.49 4.29
N ASP A 125 12.58 5.40 3.05
CA ASP A 125 11.72 4.34 2.55
C ASP A 125 11.91 4.18 1.04
N ASP A 126 11.46 3.04 0.53
CA ASP A 126 11.39 2.74 -0.88
C ASP A 126 10.00 3.14 -1.40
N TYR A 127 9.91 4.26 -2.12
CA TYR A 127 8.62 4.76 -2.60
C TYR A 127 8.13 4.01 -3.83
N VAL A 128 6.87 3.61 -3.81
CA VAL A 128 6.27 2.71 -4.81
C VAL A 128 5.01 3.29 -5.47
N LYS A 129 4.36 4.28 -4.87
CA LYS A 129 3.14 4.90 -5.40
C LYS A 129 2.91 6.31 -4.84
N ILE A 130 2.20 7.15 -5.60
CA ILE A 130 1.58 8.39 -5.13
C ILE A 130 0.07 8.25 -5.32
N ALA A 131 -0.71 8.61 -4.31
CA ALA A 131 -2.18 8.65 -4.37
C ALA A 131 -2.73 10.03 -3.98
N PHE A 132 -3.98 10.28 -4.36
CA PHE A 132 -4.71 11.54 -4.24
C PHE A 132 -6.07 11.32 -3.59
#